data_AF-A0A7Y3EMG1-F1
#
_entry.id   AF-A0A7Y3EMG1-F1
#
_cell.length_a   1.000
_cell.length_b   1.000
_cell.length_c   1.000
_cell.angle_alpha   90.00
_cell.angle_beta   90.00
_cell.angle_gamma   90.00
#
_symmetry.space_group_name_H-M   'P 1'
#
loop_
_entity.id
_entity.type
_entity.pdbx_description
1 polymer ?
#
loop_
_entity_poly.entity_id
_entity_poly.type
_entity_poly.pdbx_seq_one_letter_code
_entity_poly.pdbx_strand_id
1 'polypeptide(L)'
;MIRGCDISPFYSVFFTDEGIVTQNGEIIGGPKEPGLHFKIPIIQKVHMVNVHRIRFLSIPINYNDTVEVKAHWNIKDSIKFFKASESTGDDKKIESIISPKFSQIINSFSSETLLDIAEGQAANIEFSNSDYEHIVRLAQDFSVDYGLNILRVHFKRK
;
A
#
# COMPACT_ATOMS: atom_id res chain seq x y z
N MET A 1 -0.43 19.96 30.33
CA MET A 1 0.25 18.67 30.09
C MET A 1 1.09 18.84 28.83
N ILE A 2 2.41 19.05 28.97
CA ILE A 2 3.29 19.34 27.83
C ILE A 2 3.48 18.03 27.06
N ARG A 3 2.66 17.81 26.05
CA ARG A 3 2.81 16.73 25.08
C ARG A 3 3.79 17.20 24.02
N GLY A 4 4.90 16.50 23.84
CA GLY A 4 5.72 16.63 22.64
C GLY A 4 7.19 16.89 22.92
N CYS A 5 7.94 15.81 23.10
CA CYS A 5 9.20 15.56 22.40
C CYS A 5 9.73 14.21 22.86
N ASP A 6 10.13 13.37 21.91
CA ASP A 6 10.88 12.16 22.22
C ASP A 6 12.34 12.57 22.49
N ILE A 7 12.68 12.66 23.78
CA ILE A 7 13.98 13.15 24.29
C ILE A 7 15.08 12.08 24.10
N SER A 8 14.70 10.83 23.82
CA SER A 8 15.68 9.77 23.60
C SER A 8 16.52 10.05 22.35
N PRO A 9 17.87 9.97 22.43
CA PRO A 9 18.73 10.03 21.25
C PRO A 9 18.80 8.70 20.51
N PHE A 10 18.30 7.61 21.12
CA PHE A 10 18.30 6.28 20.53
C PHE A 10 16.87 5.83 20.17
N TYR A 11 16.76 5.03 19.12
CA TYR A 11 15.52 4.37 18.73
C TYR A 11 15.84 3.03 18.05
N SER A 12 14.89 2.09 18.12
CA SER A 12 15.03 0.77 17.51
C SER A 12 14.05 0.61 16.36
N VAL A 13 14.52 0.09 15.24
CA VAL A 13 13.70 -0.32 14.09
C VAL A 13 13.53 -1.84 14.13
N PHE A 14 12.29 -2.32 14.04
CA PHE A 14 11.98 -3.75 14.06
C PHE A 14 12.20 -4.38 12.69
N PHE A 15 12.34 -5.71 12.64
CA PHE A 15 12.55 -6.47 11.39
C PHE A 15 11.44 -6.28 10.34
N THR A 16 10.23 -5.93 10.77
CA THR A 16 9.10 -5.70 9.85
C THR A 16 9.08 -4.29 9.26
N ASP A 17 9.86 -3.38 9.84
CA ASP A 17 9.70 -1.95 9.64
C ASP A 17 10.95 -1.33 9.00
N GLU A 18 10.74 -0.21 8.35
CA GLU A 18 11.79 0.75 8.00
C GLU A 18 11.56 2.06 8.77
N GLY A 19 12.63 2.64 9.30
CA GLY A 19 12.59 3.91 9.99
C GLY A 19 12.80 5.08 9.03
N ILE A 20 11.88 6.04 8.99
CA ILE A 20 12.02 7.29 8.23
C ILE A 20 12.30 8.42 9.20
N VAL A 21 13.46 9.05 9.06
CA VAL A 21 13.84 10.18 9.90
C VAL A 21 13.48 11.48 9.19
N THR A 22 12.78 12.35 9.88
CA THR A 22 12.40 13.67 9.39
C THR A 22 12.95 14.77 10.29
N GLN A 23 13.33 15.89 9.70
CA GLN A 23 13.75 17.09 10.40
C GLN A 23 13.05 18.29 9.75
N ASN A 24 12.35 19.10 10.55
CA ASN A 24 11.56 20.24 10.04
C ASN A 24 10.56 19.87 8.92
N GLY A 25 10.03 18.64 8.95
CA GLY A 25 9.07 18.15 7.96
C GLY A 25 9.71 17.55 6.69
N GLU A 26 11.03 17.62 6.54
CA GLU A 26 11.74 17.02 5.41
C GLU A 26 12.36 15.68 5.81
N ILE A 27 12.39 14.73 4.87
CA ILE A 27 13.07 13.44 5.06
C ILE A 27 14.57 13.67 4.99
N ILE A 28 15.30 13.18 6.00
CA ILE A 28 16.76 13.26 6.06
C ILE A 28 17.39 11.89 5.90
N GLY A 29 18.19 11.73 4.84
CA GLY A 29 18.82 10.46 4.49
C GLY A 29 17.85 9.44 3.88
N GLY A 30 18.29 8.17 3.87
CA GLY A 30 17.50 7.03 3.40
C GLY A 30 16.70 6.34 4.51
N PRO A 31 15.86 5.33 4.14
CA PRO A 31 15.19 4.50 5.12
C PRO A 31 16.21 3.78 6.01
N LYS A 32 15.87 3.61 7.27
CA LYS A 32 16.71 2.96 8.27
C LYS A 32 16.29 1.52 8.40
N GLU A 33 17.24 0.64 8.17
CA GLU A 33 17.09 -0.81 8.29
C GLU A 33 16.85 -1.24 9.75
N PRO A 34 16.40 -2.49 9.99
CA PRO A 34 16.22 -3.04 11.33
C PRO A 34 17.48 -2.93 12.19
N GLY A 35 17.32 -2.50 13.45
CA GLY A 35 18.43 -2.34 14.39
C GLY A 35 18.32 -1.12 15.29
N LEU A 36 19.37 -0.86 16.09
CA LEU A 36 19.48 0.31 16.96
C LEU A 36 20.13 1.47 16.20
N HIS A 37 19.51 2.66 16.29
CA HIS A 37 19.94 3.86 15.58
C HIS A 37 19.97 5.08 16.51
N PHE A 38 20.64 6.14 16.04
CA PHE A 38 20.73 7.43 16.73
C PHE A 38 19.99 8.52 15.96
N LYS A 39 19.35 9.43 16.69
CA LYS A 39 18.71 10.66 16.19
C LYS A 39 19.13 11.86 17.04
N ILE A 40 19.02 13.05 16.47
CA ILE A 40 19.11 14.31 17.21
C ILE A 40 17.78 14.52 17.93
N PRO A 41 17.72 14.46 19.28
CA PRO A 41 16.48 14.64 20.02
C PRO A 41 15.82 15.98 19.70
N ILE A 42 14.50 16.07 19.93
CA ILE A 42 13.67 17.29 19.79
C ILE A 42 13.46 17.72 18.33
N ILE A 43 14.51 17.79 17.51
CA ILE A 43 14.45 18.29 16.13
C ILE A 43 14.09 17.18 15.14
N GLN A 44 14.60 15.96 15.37
CA GLN A 44 14.32 14.82 14.49
C GLN A 44 13.18 13.97 15.02
N LYS A 45 12.30 13.56 14.11
CA LYS A 45 11.20 12.62 14.35
C LYS A 45 11.43 11.37 13.53
N VAL A 46 11.19 10.22 14.15
CA VAL A 46 11.27 8.91 13.49
C VAL A 46 9.86 8.40 13.27
N HIS A 47 9.58 7.98 12.05
CA HIS A 47 8.33 7.34 11.65
C HIS A 47 8.64 5.91 11.25
N MET A 48 7.93 4.95 11.85
CA MET A 48 8.08 3.54 11.50
C MET A 48 7.08 3.18 10.41
N VAL A 49 7.57 2.66 9.29
CA VAL A 49 6.75 2.18 8.19
C VAL A 49 6.89 0.67 8.13
N ASN A 50 5.80 -0.04 8.40
CA ASN A 50 5.79 -1.49 8.29
C ASN A 50 5.72 -1.90 6.81
N VAL A 51 6.84 -2.36 6.26
CA VAL A 51 6.97 -2.70 4.83
C VAL A 51 6.55 -4.14 4.52
N HIS A 52 6.61 -5.03 5.52
CA HIS A 52 6.27 -6.44 5.37
C HIS A 52 4.77 -6.74 5.51
N ARG A 53 3.99 -5.82 6.10
CA ARG A 53 2.56 -5.98 6.28
C ARG A 53 1.82 -5.94 4.94
N ILE A 54 1.04 -6.99 4.70
CA ILE A 54 0.06 -7.03 3.61
C ILE A 54 -1.18 -6.24 4.06
N ARG A 55 -1.65 -5.37 3.18
CA ARG A 55 -2.85 -4.55 3.35
C ARG A 55 -3.88 -4.95 2.32
N PHE A 56 -5.14 -4.72 2.67
CA PHE A 56 -6.30 -5.16 1.92
C PHE A 56 -7.15 -3.94 1.60
N LEU A 57 -7.40 -3.72 0.32
CA LEU A 57 -8.26 -2.65 -0.16
C LEU A 57 -9.43 -3.25 -0.93
N SER A 58 -10.65 -3.07 -0.41
CA SER A 58 -11.87 -3.39 -1.15
C SER A 58 -12.10 -2.36 -2.24
N ILE A 59 -12.30 -2.82 -3.49
CA ILE A 59 -12.47 -1.96 -4.65
C ILE A 59 -13.95 -1.91 -5.04
N PRO A 60 -14.58 -0.73 -5.04
CA PRO A 60 -15.97 -0.60 -5.45
C PRO A 60 -16.11 -0.81 -6.96
N ILE A 61 -17.16 -1.53 -7.35
CA ILE A 61 -17.57 -1.73 -8.75
C ILE A 61 -18.95 -1.07 -8.97
N ASN A 62 -19.15 -0.49 -10.14
CA ASN A 62 -20.30 0.36 -10.45
C ASN A 62 -21.53 -0.45 -10.86
N TYR A 63 -21.31 -1.65 -11.42
CA TYR A 63 -22.35 -2.54 -11.89
C TYR A 63 -22.16 -3.91 -11.26
N ASN A 64 -23.30 -4.55 -11.01
CA ASN A 64 -23.41 -5.94 -10.63
C ASN A 64 -22.83 -6.28 -9.24
N ASP A 65 -23.70 -6.44 -8.26
CA ASP A 65 -23.34 -6.84 -6.89
C ASP A 65 -22.79 -8.29 -6.78
N THR A 66 -22.63 -9.02 -7.88
CA THR A 66 -22.24 -10.44 -7.87
C THR A 66 -20.76 -10.69 -7.70
N VAL A 67 -19.88 -9.68 -7.84
CA VAL A 67 -18.43 -9.86 -7.68
C VAL A 67 -17.90 -8.89 -6.63
N GLU A 68 -17.12 -9.39 -5.69
CA GLU A 68 -16.32 -8.60 -4.74
C GLU A 68 -14.88 -8.57 -5.22
N VAL A 69 -14.28 -7.38 -5.25
CA VAL A 69 -12.89 -7.18 -5.69
C VAL A 69 -12.05 -6.65 -4.53
N LYS A 70 -10.91 -7.30 -4.25
CA LYS A 70 -9.96 -6.92 -3.21
C LYS A 70 -8.54 -6.86 -3.75
N ALA A 71 -7.88 -5.73 -3.61
CA ALA A 71 -6.45 -5.61 -3.90
C ALA A 71 -5.62 -5.89 -2.64
N HIS A 72 -4.63 -6.76 -2.77
CA HIS A 72 -3.62 -7.03 -1.74
C HIS A 72 -2.35 -6.30 -2.12
N TRP A 73 -1.84 -5.47 -1.22
CA TRP A 73 -0.66 -4.67 -1.49
C TRP A 73 0.26 -4.60 -0.27
N ASN A 74 1.53 -4.33 -0.51
CA ASN A 74 2.50 -3.97 0.52
C ASN A 74 3.32 -2.76 0.06
N ILE A 75 4.17 -2.27 0.96
CA ILE A 75 5.05 -1.15 0.66
C ILE A 75 6.37 -1.70 0.14
N LYS A 76 6.78 -1.22 -1.03
CA LYS A 76 8.07 -1.55 -1.64
C LYS A 76 9.10 -0.43 -1.50
N ASP A 77 8.63 0.81 -1.49
CA ASP A 77 9.47 2.01 -1.28
C ASP A 77 8.83 2.86 -0.19
N SER A 78 9.38 2.79 1.02
CA SER A 78 8.85 3.48 2.19
C SER A 78 8.96 5.00 2.07
N ILE A 79 9.96 5.53 1.37
CA ILE A 79 10.10 6.97 1.14
C ILE A 79 8.98 7.47 0.23
N LYS A 80 8.74 6.81 -0.90
CA LYS A 80 7.65 7.18 -1.81
C LYS A 80 6.30 7.07 -1.13
N PHE A 81 6.05 5.97 -0.42
CA PHE A 81 4.83 5.79 0.38
C PHE A 81 4.65 6.91 1.41
N PHE A 82 5.70 7.23 2.16
CA PHE A 82 5.63 8.23 3.22
C PHE A 82 5.39 9.63 2.64
N LYS A 83 6.02 9.98 1.52
CA LYS A 83 5.75 11.23 0.81
C LYS A 83 4.31 11.28 0.28
N ALA A 84 3.85 10.20 -0.34
CA ALA A 84 2.50 10.11 -0.90
C ALA A 84 1.40 10.17 0.17
N SER A 85 1.69 9.68 1.38
CA SER A 85 0.82 9.83 2.56
C SER A 85 1.00 11.16 3.29
N GLU A 86 1.54 12.19 2.61
CA GLU A 86 1.77 13.53 3.16
C GLU A 86 2.60 13.51 4.45
N SER A 87 3.62 12.66 4.49
CA SER A 87 4.53 12.48 5.64
C SER A 87 3.85 12.02 6.93
N THR A 88 2.73 11.29 6.83
CA THR A 88 2.09 10.65 7.99
C THR A 88 2.32 9.16 8.07
N GLY A 89 2.64 8.50 6.96
CA GLY A 89 2.72 7.04 6.89
C GLY A 89 1.36 6.35 7.08
N ASP A 90 0.25 7.05 6.78
CA ASP A 90 -1.11 6.55 6.96
C ASP A 90 -1.62 5.84 5.71
N ASP A 91 -1.96 4.56 5.86
CA ASP A 91 -2.53 3.72 4.81
C ASP A 91 -3.80 4.33 4.22
N LYS A 92 -4.66 4.94 5.03
CA LYS A 92 -5.94 5.48 4.57
C LYS A 92 -5.77 6.62 3.58
N LYS A 93 -4.69 7.42 3.72
CA LYS A 93 -4.36 8.48 2.77
C LYS A 93 -3.94 7.92 1.42
N ILE A 94 -3.21 6.82 1.41
CA ILE A 94 -2.85 6.14 0.17
C ILE A 94 -4.07 5.45 -0.44
N GLU A 95 -4.86 4.76 0.38
CA GLU A 95 -6.08 4.09 -0.06
C GLU A 95 -7.08 5.07 -0.70
N SER A 96 -7.21 6.29 -0.18
CA SER A 96 -8.07 7.32 -0.80
C SER A 96 -7.56 7.81 -2.16
N ILE A 97 -6.25 7.73 -2.41
CA ILE A 97 -5.63 8.06 -3.71
C ILE A 97 -5.81 6.91 -4.70
N ILE A 98 -5.54 5.67 -4.29
CA ILE A 98 -5.51 4.53 -5.22
C ILE A 98 -6.90 3.93 -5.48
N SER A 99 -7.82 3.99 -4.51
CA SER A 99 -9.14 3.36 -4.62
C SER A 99 -9.97 3.87 -5.82
N PRO A 100 -10.08 5.19 -6.08
CA PRO A 100 -10.80 5.69 -7.25
C PRO A 100 -10.19 5.21 -8.57
N LYS A 101 -8.85 5.17 -8.65
CA LYS A 101 -8.15 4.73 -9.86
C LYS A 101 -8.34 3.24 -10.11
N PHE A 102 -8.25 2.43 -9.05
CA PHE A 102 -8.46 0.99 -9.15
C PHE A 102 -9.90 0.70 -9.54
N SER A 103 -10.87 1.39 -8.94
CA SER A 103 -12.27 1.30 -9.35
C SER A 103 -12.44 1.65 -10.82
N GLN A 104 -11.81 2.71 -11.33
CA GLN A 104 -11.83 3.05 -12.76
C GLN A 104 -11.26 1.93 -13.64
N ILE A 105 -10.13 1.32 -13.24
CA ILE A 105 -9.51 0.20 -13.98
C ILE A 105 -10.48 -0.97 -14.02
N ILE A 106 -11.00 -1.42 -12.88
CA ILE A 106 -11.89 -2.58 -12.80
C ILE A 106 -13.18 -2.35 -13.60
N ASN A 107 -13.78 -1.17 -13.49
CA ASN A 107 -15.01 -0.81 -14.21
C ASN A 107 -14.81 -0.61 -15.72
N SER A 108 -13.59 -0.73 -16.23
CA SER A 108 -13.34 -0.74 -17.68
C SER A 108 -13.51 -2.11 -18.33
N PHE A 109 -13.70 -3.18 -17.55
CA PHE A 109 -13.87 -4.57 -18.00
C PHE A 109 -15.31 -5.05 -17.81
N SER A 110 -15.89 -5.79 -18.76
CA SER A 110 -17.29 -6.21 -18.66
C SER A 110 -17.58 -7.07 -17.41
N SER A 111 -18.84 -7.06 -16.95
CA SER A 111 -19.28 -7.93 -15.83
C SER A 111 -18.99 -9.40 -16.08
N GLU A 112 -19.11 -9.84 -17.34
CA GLU A 112 -18.85 -11.21 -17.77
C GLU A 112 -17.37 -11.55 -17.57
N THR A 113 -16.45 -10.69 -18.02
CA THR A 113 -15.01 -10.85 -17.78
C THR A 113 -14.68 -10.94 -16.30
N LEU A 114 -15.26 -10.07 -15.46
CA LEU A 114 -15.01 -10.09 -14.02
C LEU A 114 -15.56 -11.35 -13.34
N LEU A 115 -16.70 -11.87 -13.81
CA LEU A 115 -17.29 -13.11 -13.32
C LEU A 115 -16.44 -14.32 -13.72
N ASP A 116 -16.01 -14.40 -14.98
CA ASP A 116 -15.13 -15.46 -15.49
C ASP A 116 -13.83 -15.53 -14.69
N ILE A 117 -13.23 -14.36 -14.38
CA ILE A 117 -12.05 -14.30 -13.51
C ILE A 117 -12.38 -14.80 -12.10
N ALA A 118 -13.51 -14.38 -11.51
CA ALA A 118 -13.91 -14.82 -10.18
C ALA A 118 -14.14 -16.34 -10.09
N GLU A 119 -14.77 -16.93 -11.09
CA GLU A 119 -14.99 -18.38 -11.18
C GLU A 119 -13.67 -19.13 -11.43
N GLY A 120 -12.82 -18.60 -12.29
CA GLY A 120 -11.47 -19.11 -12.50
C GLY A 120 -10.63 -19.14 -11.22
N GLN A 121 -10.63 -18.04 -10.46
CA GLN A 121 -9.92 -17.97 -9.17
C GLN A 121 -10.52 -18.87 -8.08
N ALA A 122 -11.83 -19.14 -8.14
CA ALA A 122 -12.47 -20.11 -7.24
C ALA A 122 -12.08 -21.55 -7.55
N ALA A 123 -11.88 -21.88 -8.83
CA ALA A 123 -11.44 -23.21 -9.28
C ALA A 123 -9.93 -23.43 -9.09
N ASN A 124 -9.10 -22.40 -9.31
CA ASN A 124 -7.65 -22.48 -9.19
C ASN A 124 -7.08 -21.22 -8.53
N ILE A 125 -6.35 -21.37 -7.42
CA ILE A 125 -5.74 -20.24 -6.71
C ILE A 125 -4.66 -19.52 -7.54
N GLU A 126 -4.03 -20.22 -8.48
CA GLU A 126 -3.03 -19.70 -9.43
C GLU A 126 -3.66 -19.29 -10.78
N PHE A 127 -4.99 -19.18 -10.84
CA PHE A 127 -5.67 -18.77 -12.06
C PHE A 127 -5.09 -17.47 -12.61
N SER A 128 -4.79 -17.51 -13.91
CA SER A 128 -4.30 -16.38 -14.68
C SER A 128 -4.85 -16.48 -16.10
N ASN A 129 -5.34 -15.35 -16.61
CA ASN A 129 -5.71 -15.16 -18.00
C ASN A 129 -5.28 -13.75 -18.45
N SER A 130 -5.40 -13.44 -19.74
CA SER A 130 -4.94 -12.16 -20.29
C SER A 130 -5.59 -10.95 -19.61
N ASP A 131 -6.88 -11.02 -19.30
CA ASP A 131 -7.62 -9.90 -18.71
C ASP A 131 -7.20 -9.66 -17.25
N TYR A 132 -7.05 -10.74 -16.48
CA TYR A 132 -6.54 -10.69 -15.12
C TYR A 132 -5.14 -10.09 -15.07
N GLU A 133 -4.22 -10.58 -15.90
CA GLU A 133 -2.85 -10.04 -15.97
C GLU A 133 -2.84 -8.57 -16.41
N HIS A 134 -3.73 -8.19 -17.32
CA HIS A 134 -3.88 -6.81 -17.75
C HIS A 134 -4.36 -5.91 -16.59
N ILE A 135 -5.35 -6.35 -15.81
CA ILE A 135 -5.82 -5.62 -14.63
C ILE A 135 -4.69 -5.45 -13.61
N VAL A 136 -3.99 -6.54 -13.26
CA VAL A 136 -2.90 -6.51 -12.28
C VAL A 136 -1.79 -5.58 -12.74
N ARG A 137 -1.43 -5.63 -14.02
CA ARG A 137 -0.42 -4.74 -14.60
C ARG A 137 -0.84 -3.27 -14.52
N LEU A 138 -2.05 -2.92 -14.92
CA LEU A 138 -2.55 -1.53 -14.84
C LEU A 138 -2.56 -1.02 -13.40
N ALA A 139 -2.97 -1.87 -12.46
CA ALA A 139 -2.96 -1.55 -11.03
C ALA A 139 -1.53 -1.36 -10.52
N GLN A 140 -0.59 -2.24 -10.90
CA GLN A 140 0.81 -2.17 -10.49
C GLN A 140 1.50 -0.94 -11.08
N ASP A 141 1.35 -0.67 -12.37
CA ASP A 141 1.99 0.45 -13.07
C ASP A 141 1.61 1.79 -12.43
N PHE A 142 0.34 1.98 -12.06
CA PHE A 142 -0.10 3.16 -11.31
C PHE A 142 0.45 3.21 -9.89
N SER A 143 0.61 2.05 -9.25
CA SER A 143 0.98 1.93 -7.84
C SER A 143 2.46 2.17 -7.55
N VAL A 144 3.34 1.97 -8.54
CA VAL A 144 4.81 2.17 -8.39
C VAL A 144 5.15 3.61 -8.01
N ASP A 145 4.38 4.59 -8.50
CA ASP A 145 4.61 6.01 -8.22
C ASP A 145 4.40 6.35 -6.74
N TYR A 146 3.59 5.55 -6.04
CA TYR A 146 3.29 5.70 -4.62
C TYR A 146 4.13 4.76 -3.73
N GLY A 147 5.12 4.06 -4.30
CA GLY A 147 5.97 3.13 -3.58
C GLY A 147 5.29 1.82 -3.18
N LEU A 148 4.21 1.47 -3.87
CA LEU A 148 3.42 0.29 -3.55
C LEU A 148 3.74 -0.88 -4.48
N ASN A 149 3.53 -2.08 -3.97
CA ASN A 149 3.61 -3.31 -4.73
C ASN A 149 2.30 -4.08 -4.56
N ILE A 150 1.65 -4.34 -5.70
CA ILE A 150 0.40 -5.08 -5.81
C ILE A 150 0.77 -6.56 -5.86
N LEU A 151 0.42 -7.26 -4.80
CA LEU A 151 0.70 -8.70 -4.67
C LEU A 151 -0.31 -9.51 -5.47
N ARG A 152 -1.58 -9.11 -5.40
CA ARG A 152 -2.70 -9.79 -6.06
C ARG A 152 -3.92 -8.89 -6.12
N VAL A 153 -4.75 -9.07 -7.16
CA VAL A 153 -6.14 -8.63 -7.15
C VAL A 153 -7.03 -9.87 -7.07
N HIS A 154 -7.83 -9.97 -6.02
CA HIS A 154 -8.71 -11.11 -5.79
C HIS A 154 -10.15 -10.75 -6.19
N PHE A 155 -10.74 -11.61 -7.01
CA PHE A 155 -12.11 -11.54 -7.46
C PHE A 155 -12.86 -12.71 -6.84
N LYS A 156 -13.96 -12.41 -6.16
CA LYS A 156 -14.80 -13.40 -5.50
C LYS A 156 -16.25 -13.20 -5.89
N ARG A 157 -16.90 -14.26 -6.34
CA ARG A 157 -18.36 -14.25 -6.53
C ARG A 157 -19.06 -14.10 -5.17
N LYS A 158 -19.97 -13.13 -5.05
CA LYS A 158 -20.83 -12.96 -3.87
C LYS A 158 -21.90 -14.05 -3.79
#